data_AF-A0A174BKY9-F1
#
_entry.id   AF-A0A174BKY9-F1
#
_cell.length_a   1.000
_cell.length_b   1.000
_cell.length_c   1.000
_cell.angle_alpha   90.00
_cell.angle_beta   90.00
_cell.angle_gamma   90.00
#
_symmetry.space_group_name_H-M   'P 1'
#
loop_
_entity.id
_entity.type
_entity.pdbx_description
1 polymer ?
#
loop_
_entity_poly.entity_id
_entity_poly.type
_entity_poly.pdbx_seq_one_letter_code
_entity_poly.pdbx_strand_id
1 'polypeptide(L)'
;MTDNERHFLELKLRVWLRKLKREKAGFAGHRTPNDWSCELTDTAKKYLCDVVYSGQGGYVLASEESRLFTELQQAVTQAKVKEKLHQALFVDMDFEMVRDLAYGLRGQVETIMMEYKSHVKKGNEHGTNGKDPLGDTCIGKTRIQ
;
A
#
# COMPACT_ATOMS: atom_id res chain seq x y z
N MET A 1 8.72 4.95 6.36
CA MET A 1 9.72 5.84 5.72
C MET A 1 9.63 7.21 6.38
N THR A 2 10.70 8.00 6.37
CA THR A 2 10.66 9.41 6.79
C THR A 2 10.03 10.28 5.70
N ASP A 3 9.53 11.47 6.05
CA ASP A 3 8.95 12.39 5.08
C ASP A 3 9.96 12.84 4.01
N ASN A 4 11.22 13.03 4.40
CA ASN A 4 12.30 13.40 3.48
C ASN A 4 12.61 12.29 2.46
N GLU A 5 12.64 11.03 2.90
CA GLU A 5 12.83 9.89 2.00
C GLU A 5 11.66 9.74 1.02
N ARG A 6 10.42 9.93 1.50
CA ARG A 6 9.24 9.92 0.62
C ARG A 6 9.34 11.03 -0.42
N HIS A 7 9.63 12.26 0.01
CA HIS A 7 9.78 13.40 -0.89
C HIS A 7 10.89 13.17 -1.93
N PHE A 8 12.00 12.55 -1.53
CA PHE A 8 13.05 12.15 -2.46
C PHE A 8 12.54 11.16 -3.53
N LEU A 9 11.73 10.16 -3.16
CA LEU A 9 11.11 9.25 -4.13
C LEU A 9 10.18 9.99 -5.10
N GLU A 10 9.37 10.94 -4.61
CA GLU A 10 8.49 11.76 -5.45
C GLU A 10 9.28 12.56 -6.49
N LEU A 11 10.37 13.22 -6.05
CA LEU A 11 11.26 13.96 -6.93
C LEU A 11 11.91 13.04 -7.97
N LYS A 12 12.42 11.88 -7.54
CA LYS A 12 13.04 10.90 -8.43
C LYS A 12 12.08 10.41 -9.51
N LEU A 13 10.84 10.06 -9.13
CA LEU A 13 9.79 9.65 -10.06
C LEU A 13 9.43 10.76 -11.04
N ARG A 14 9.22 12.00 -10.57
CA ARG A 14 8.91 13.15 -11.44
C ARG A 14 10.01 13.42 -12.46
N VAL A 15 11.28 13.36 -12.05
CA VAL A 15 12.42 13.56 -12.95
C VAL A 15 12.47 12.47 -14.02
N TRP A 16 12.30 11.20 -13.63
CA TRP A 16 12.36 10.08 -14.55
C TRP A 16 11.20 10.05 -15.53
N LEU A 17 9.97 10.33 -15.10
CA LEU A 17 8.82 10.42 -15.99
C LEU A 17 8.95 11.57 -16.99
N ARG A 18 9.46 12.74 -16.56
CA ARG A 18 9.78 13.84 -17.49
C ARG A 18 10.85 13.45 -18.50
N LYS A 19 11.87 12.71 -18.07
CA LYS A 19 12.91 12.20 -18.97
C LYS A 19 12.30 11.24 -20.00
N LEU A 20 11.47 10.29 -19.57
CA LEU A 20 10.78 9.36 -20.45
C LEU A 20 9.91 10.07 -21.49
N LYS A 21 9.16 11.09 -21.04
CA LYS A 21 8.27 11.86 -21.90
C LYS A 21 9.04 12.64 -22.96
N ARG A 22 10.20 13.21 -22.61
CA ARG A 22 11.11 13.87 -23.57
C ARG A 22 11.72 12.89 -24.55
N GLU A 23 12.17 11.73 -24.06
CA GLU A 23 12.71 10.67 -24.92
C GLU A 23 11.65 10.21 -25.90
N LYS A 24 10.42 9.91 -25.46
CA LYS A 24 9.31 9.49 -26.32
C LYS A 24 8.91 10.55 -27.36
N ALA A 25 8.92 11.83 -27.00
CA ALA A 25 8.57 12.93 -27.90
C ALA A 25 9.63 13.21 -28.99
N GLY A 26 10.90 12.89 -28.71
CA GLY A 26 12.01 13.13 -29.64
C GLY A 26 12.38 11.94 -30.53
N PHE A 27 11.63 10.84 -30.52
CA PHE A 27 12.08 9.56 -31.07
C PHE A 27 11.08 8.93 -32.05
N ALA A 28 11.57 8.54 -33.25
CA ALA A 28 10.79 7.95 -34.35
C ALA A 28 11.10 6.47 -34.62
N GLY A 29 11.54 5.69 -33.61
CA GLY A 29 11.89 4.28 -33.81
C GLY A 29 12.01 3.47 -32.53
N HIS A 30 11.62 2.20 -32.59
CA HIS A 30 11.62 1.27 -31.46
C HIS A 30 13.01 1.12 -30.82
N ARG A 31 13.16 1.60 -29.58
CA ARG A 31 14.19 1.10 -28.66
C ARG A 31 13.55 0.20 -27.61
N THR A 32 14.25 -0.88 -27.29
CA THR A 32 13.97 -1.75 -26.16
C THR A 32 13.99 -0.94 -24.85
N PRO A 33 13.14 -1.27 -23.86
CA PRO A 33 13.14 -0.60 -22.57
C PRO A 33 14.53 -0.66 -21.94
N ASN A 34 15.16 0.50 -21.70
CA ASN A 34 16.47 0.57 -21.05
C ASN A 34 16.40 0.03 -19.60
N ASP A 35 17.56 -0.38 -19.06
CA ASP A 35 17.77 -0.90 -17.68
C ASP A 35 17.10 -0.09 -16.57
N TRP A 36 16.97 1.23 -16.76
CA TRP A 36 16.39 2.12 -15.76
C TRP A 36 14.84 1.98 -15.63
N SER A 37 14.17 1.28 -16.55
CA SER A 37 12.71 1.03 -16.46
C SER A 37 12.33 0.10 -15.29
N CYS A 38 13.21 -0.85 -14.97
CA CYS A 38 13.11 -1.68 -13.77
C CYS A 38 13.24 -0.82 -12.51
N GLU A 39 14.26 0.04 -12.46
CA GLU A 39 14.45 0.93 -11.32
C GLU A 39 13.27 1.90 -11.15
N LEU A 40 12.69 2.42 -12.25
CA LEU A 40 11.50 3.28 -12.22
C LEU A 40 10.34 2.56 -11.57
N THR A 41 10.10 1.32 -12.00
CA THR A 41 9.03 0.48 -11.48
C THR A 41 9.24 0.19 -9.99
N ASP A 42 10.46 -0.14 -9.58
CA ASP A 42 10.76 -0.46 -8.18
C ASP A 42 10.72 0.78 -7.27
N THR A 43 11.14 1.93 -7.78
CA THR A 43 10.98 3.23 -7.09
C THR A 43 9.49 3.54 -6.90
N ALA A 44 8.66 3.30 -7.91
CA ALA A 44 7.23 3.54 -7.85
C ALA A 44 6.54 2.58 -6.87
N LYS A 45 6.88 1.29 -6.88
CA LYS A 45 6.40 0.30 -5.90
C LYS A 45 6.78 0.71 -4.47
N LYS A 46 8.02 1.15 -4.25
CA LYS A 46 8.49 1.59 -2.93
C LYS A 46 7.71 2.80 -2.43
N TYR A 47 7.46 3.78 -3.30
CA TYR A 47 6.61 4.93 -3.00
C TYR A 47 5.18 4.50 -2.66
N LEU A 48 4.59 3.63 -3.48
CA LEU A 48 3.24 3.09 -3.28
C LEU A 48 3.12 2.38 -1.93
N CYS A 49 4.00 1.43 -1.62
CA CYS A 49 3.97 0.71 -0.35
C CYS A 49 4.08 1.67 0.83
N ASP A 50 4.97 2.66 0.77
CA ASP A 50 5.10 3.62 1.86
C ASP A 50 3.81 4.44 2.07
N VAL A 51 3.23 5.01 1.00
CA VAL A 51 2.00 5.81 1.10
C VAL A 51 0.82 4.96 1.58
N VAL A 52 0.65 3.75 1.01
CA VAL A 52 -0.49 2.87 1.31
C VAL A 52 -0.51 2.44 2.77
N TYR A 53 0.64 2.09 3.33
CA TYR A 53 0.74 1.61 4.71
C TYR A 53 1.11 2.71 5.72
N SER A 54 1.33 3.95 5.28
CA SER A 54 1.65 5.06 6.18
C SER A 54 0.52 5.33 7.16
N GLY A 55 0.85 5.28 8.46
CA GLY A 55 -0.11 5.44 9.56
C GLY A 55 -0.98 4.22 9.83
N GLN A 56 -0.80 3.12 9.10
CA GLN A 56 -1.58 1.88 9.23
C GLN A 56 -0.95 0.97 10.29
N GLY A 57 -0.90 1.43 11.53
CA GLY A 57 -0.48 0.62 12.69
C GLY A 57 -1.67 0.30 13.60
N GLY A 58 -1.52 -0.69 14.47
CA GLY A 58 -2.50 -0.95 15.53
C GLY A 58 -2.50 -2.37 16.09
N TYR A 59 -3.55 -2.68 16.84
CA TYR A 59 -3.80 -3.99 17.41
C TYR A 59 -4.95 -4.66 16.69
N VAL A 60 -4.82 -5.95 16.44
CA VAL A 60 -5.86 -6.83 15.90
C VAL A 60 -5.96 -8.10 16.74
N LEU A 61 -7.07 -8.81 16.65
CA LEU A 61 -7.21 -10.12 17.28
C LEU A 61 -6.27 -11.11 16.59
N ALA A 62 -5.55 -11.93 17.36
CA ALA A 62 -4.59 -12.89 16.80
C ALA A 62 -5.28 -13.92 15.87
N SER A 63 -6.53 -14.28 16.15
CA SER A 63 -7.33 -15.18 15.31
C SER A 63 -7.68 -14.58 13.94
N GLU A 64 -7.61 -13.27 13.77
CA GLU A 64 -7.98 -12.56 12.56
C GLU A 64 -6.77 -12.11 11.72
N GLU A 65 -5.56 -12.22 12.26
CA GLU A 65 -4.32 -11.73 11.64
C GLU A 65 -4.09 -12.28 10.23
N SER A 66 -4.21 -13.58 10.04
CA SER A 66 -4.02 -14.23 8.73
C SER A 66 -5.04 -13.78 7.69
N ARG A 67 -6.29 -13.56 8.13
CA ARG A 67 -7.38 -13.11 7.25
C ARG A 67 -7.15 -11.66 6.83
N LEU A 68 -6.78 -10.80 7.79
CA LEU A 68 -6.41 -9.42 7.51
C LEU A 68 -5.25 -9.32 6.51
N PHE A 69 -4.17 -10.08 6.71
CA PHE A 69 -3.04 -10.07 5.78
C PHE A 69 -3.47 -10.46 4.37
N THR A 70 -4.36 -11.45 4.24
CA THR A 70 -4.90 -11.89 2.96
C THR A 70 -5.72 -10.79 2.28
N GLU A 71 -6.60 -10.11 3.01
CA GLU A 71 -7.42 -9.02 2.48
C GLU A 71 -6.57 -7.80 2.07
N LEU A 72 -5.57 -7.44 2.87
CA LEU A 72 -4.60 -6.39 2.53
C LEU A 72 -3.81 -6.74 1.27
N GLN A 73 -3.29 -7.97 1.20
CA GLN A 73 -2.56 -8.44 0.02
C GLN A 73 -3.45 -8.42 -1.22
N GLN A 74 -4.69 -8.90 -1.11
CA GLN A 74 -5.65 -8.86 -2.21
C GLN A 74 -5.93 -7.44 -2.68
N ALA A 75 -6.07 -6.46 -1.78
CA ALA A 75 -6.32 -5.06 -2.16
C ALA A 75 -5.16 -4.47 -2.98
N VAL A 76 -3.91 -4.76 -2.60
CA VAL A 76 -2.73 -4.14 -3.24
C VAL A 76 -2.14 -4.94 -4.41
N THR A 77 -2.47 -6.23 -4.54
CA THR A 77 -1.94 -7.11 -5.60
C THR A 77 -2.91 -7.37 -6.75
N GLN A 78 -4.06 -6.68 -6.80
CA GLN A 78 -5.02 -6.84 -7.90
C GLN A 78 -4.36 -6.56 -9.25
N ALA A 79 -4.69 -7.35 -10.27
CA ALA A 79 -4.22 -7.14 -11.64
C ALA A 79 -4.47 -5.70 -12.12
N LYS A 80 -5.61 -5.12 -11.72
CA LYS A 80 -5.98 -3.73 -11.98
C LYS A 80 -5.02 -2.70 -11.37
N VAL A 81 -4.41 -2.98 -10.23
CA VAL A 81 -3.39 -2.10 -9.62
C VAL A 81 -2.12 -2.11 -10.46
N LYS A 82 -1.67 -3.31 -10.87
CA LYS A 82 -0.50 -3.46 -11.74
C LYS A 82 -0.70 -2.76 -13.09
N GLU A 83 -1.87 -2.91 -13.68
CA GLU A 83 -2.25 -2.25 -14.94
C GLU A 83 -2.27 -0.72 -14.80
N LYS A 84 -2.94 -0.18 -13.77
CA LYS A 84 -2.97 1.26 -13.52
C LYS A 84 -1.59 1.85 -13.27
N LEU A 85 -0.73 1.13 -12.55
CA LEU A 85 0.64 1.55 -12.33
C LEU A 85 1.44 1.57 -13.64
N HIS A 86 1.29 0.54 -14.47
CA HIS A 86 1.94 0.50 -15.78
C HIS A 86 1.47 1.64 -16.69
N GLN A 87 0.16 1.89 -16.72
CA GLN A 87 -0.46 3.00 -17.46
C GLN A 87 0.15 4.35 -17.04
N ALA A 88 0.19 4.62 -15.73
CA ALA A 88 0.76 5.85 -15.18
C ALA A 88 2.25 6.02 -15.50
N LEU A 89 3.05 4.95 -15.45
CA LEU A 89 4.50 5.04 -15.63
C LEU A 89 4.95 5.11 -17.10
N PHE A 90 4.32 4.34 -17.99
CA PHE A 90 4.84 4.09 -19.34
C PHE A 90 3.96 4.60 -20.47
N VAL A 91 2.66 4.77 -20.22
CA VAL A 91 1.71 5.25 -21.24
C VAL A 91 1.52 6.76 -21.10
N ASP A 92 1.01 7.18 -19.94
CA ASP A 92 0.73 8.59 -19.64
C ASP A 92 1.97 9.33 -19.14
N MET A 93 2.84 8.59 -18.43
CA MET A 93 4.06 9.09 -17.80
C MET A 93 3.76 10.26 -16.85
N ASP A 94 2.73 10.08 -16.02
CA ASP A 94 2.21 11.09 -15.10
C ASP A 94 2.34 10.63 -13.64
N PHE A 95 3.10 11.40 -12.87
CA PHE A 95 3.28 11.14 -11.46
C PHE A 95 1.98 11.32 -10.66
N GLU A 96 1.11 12.25 -11.07
CA GLU A 96 -0.13 12.50 -10.34
C GLU A 96 -1.03 11.27 -10.38
N MET A 97 -1.03 10.51 -11.49
CA MET A 97 -1.72 9.23 -11.57
C MET A 97 -1.12 8.15 -10.65
N VAL A 98 0.21 8.14 -10.47
CA VAL A 98 0.87 7.24 -9.49
C VAL A 98 0.44 7.61 -8.07
N ARG A 99 0.37 8.91 -7.77
CA ARG A 99 -0.05 9.43 -6.47
C ARG A 99 -1.52 9.11 -6.19
N ASP A 100 -2.41 9.34 -7.14
CA ASP A 100 -3.84 9.06 -7.02
C ASP A 100 -4.10 7.56 -6.82
N LEU A 101 -3.36 6.70 -7.51
CA LEU A 101 -3.39 5.25 -7.27
C LEU A 101 -2.96 4.91 -5.84
N ALA A 102 -1.88 5.53 -5.34
CA ALA A 102 -1.38 5.28 -3.99
C ALA A 102 -2.38 5.70 -2.91
N TYR A 103 -2.99 6.89 -3.00
CA TYR A 103 -4.00 7.34 -2.04
C TYR A 103 -5.33 6.57 -2.16
N GLY A 104 -5.72 6.16 -3.36
CA GLY A 104 -6.88 5.30 -3.56
C GLY A 104 -6.70 3.94 -2.87
N LEU A 105 -5.51 3.35 -2.94
CA LEU A 105 -5.16 2.12 -2.23
C LEU A 105 -5.06 2.33 -0.72
N ARG A 106 -4.49 3.46 -0.28
CA ARG A 106 -4.44 3.84 1.13
C ARG A 106 -5.85 3.87 1.73
N GLY A 107 -6.83 4.45 1.04
CA GLY A 107 -8.23 4.47 1.51
C GLY A 107 -8.86 3.08 1.62
N GLN A 108 -8.53 2.16 0.70
CA GLN A 108 -8.98 0.76 0.79
C GLN A 108 -8.37 0.05 2.00
N VAL A 109 -7.06 0.20 2.20
CA VAL A 109 -6.35 -0.35 3.36
C VAL A 109 -6.88 0.24 4.67
N GLU A 110 -7.14 1.54 4.72
CA GLU A 110 -7.75 2.21 5.88
C GLU A 110 -9.13 1.62 6.21
N THR A 111 -9.94 1.37 5.18
CA THR A 111 -11.28 0.77 5.35
C THR A 111 -11.18 -0.62 5.96
N ILE A 112 -10.30 -1.47 5.42
CA ILE A 112 -10.03 -2.81 5.96
C ILE A 112 -9.55 -2.69 7.41
N MET A 113 -8.54 -1.86 7.69
CA MET A 113 -8.01 -1.73 9.05
C MET A 113 -9.03 -1.20 10.06
N MET A 114 -9.95 -0.32 9.66
CA MET A 114 -11.02 0.16 10.55
C MET A 114 -11.99 -0.95 10.95
N GLU A 115 -12.33 -1.86 10.04
CA GLU A 115 -13.20 -3.01 10.32
C GLU A 115 -12.58 -3.91 11.40
N TYR A 116 -11.32 -4.34 11.20
CA TYR A 116 -10.64 -5.22 12.15
C TYR A 116 -10.36 -4.54 13.50
N LYS A 117 -10.03 -3.24 13.52
CA LYS A 117 -9.90 -2.48 14.78
C LYS A 117 -11.22 -2.38 15.54
N SER A 118 -12.36 -2.36 14.84
CA SER A 118 -13.69 -2.39 15.46
C SER A 118 -13.99 -3.73 16.13
N HIS A 119 -13.54 -4.84 15.54
CA HIS A 119 -13.71 -6.19 16.12
C HIS A 119 -13.00 -6.32 17.47
N VAL A 120 -11.81 -5.72 17.61
CA VAL A 120 -11.11 -5.64 18.90
C VAL A 120 -11.92 -4.92 19.97
N LYS A 121 -12.62 -3.82 19.62
CA LYS A 121 -13.47 -3.09 20.56
C LYS A 121 -14.68 -3.92 20.99
N LYS A 122 -15.37 -4.54 20.04
CA LYS A 122 -16.53 -5.40 20.32
C LYS A 122 -16.17 -6.63 21.16
N GLY A 123 -15.04 -7.28 20.87
CA GLY A 123 -14.53 -8.40 21.65
C GLY A 123 -14.17 -8.01 23.09
N ASN A 124 -13.63 -6.81 23.29
CA ASN A 124 -13.40 -6.26 24.64
C ASN A 124 -14.70 -6.00 25.42
N GLU A 125 -15.75 -5.52 24.76
CA GLU A 125 -17.04 -5.22 25.40
C GLU A 125 -17.79 -6.49 25.81
N HIS A 126 -17.76 -7.54 24.99
CA HIS A 126 -18.44 -8.81 25.28
C HIS A 126 -17.68 -9.70 26.29
N GLY A 127 -16.39 -9.44 26.52
CA GLY A 127 -15.56 -10.18 27.49
C GLY A 127 -15.73 -9.79 28.96
N THR A 128 -16.63 -8.85 29.31
CA THR A 128 -16.78 -8.34 30.68
C THR A 128 -18.01 -8.84 31.45
N ASN A 129 -18.86 -9.67 30.84
CA ASN A 129 -20.09 -10.18 31.49
C ASN A 129 -20.14 -11.71 31.63
N GLY A 130 -19.03 -12.33 32.05
CA GLY A 130 -19.01 -13.74 32.43
C GLY A 130 -18.08 -13.98 33.61
N LYS A 131 -18.62 -13.98 34.83
CA LYS A 131 -17.98 -14.69 35.93
C LYS A 131 -18.15 -16.18 35.63
N ASP A 132 -17.07 -16.84 35.22
CA ASP A 132 -16.89 -18.28 35.44
C ASP A 132 -15.44 -18.55 35.85
N PRO A 133 -15.20 -19.38 36.88
CA PRO A 133 -13.87 -19.70 37.37
C PRO A 133 -13.30 -20.86 36.53
N LEU A 134 -12.03 -20.74 36.13
CA LEU A 134 -11.21 -21.70 35.38
C LEU A 134 -11.10 -21.41 33.88
N GLY A 135 -9.87 -21.05 33.48
CA GLY A 135 -9.40 -21.13 32.10
C GLY A 135 -9.00 -19.79 31.51
N ASP A 136 -7.75 -19.39 31.77
CA ASP A 136 -7.05 -18.33 31.04
C ASP A 136 -7.20 -18.53 29.52
N THR A 137 -8.15 -17.83 28.90
CA THR A 137 -8.10 -17.53 27.47
C THR A 137 -7.92 -16.03 27.34
N CYS A 138 -6.68 -15.60 27.59
CA CYS A 138 -6.23 -14.27 27.19
C CYS A 138 -6.48 -14.14 25.69
N ILE A 139 -7.47 -13.34 25.28
CA ILE A 139 -7.69 -13.00 23.87
C ILE A 139 -6.43 -12.27 23.39
N GLY A 140 -5.50 -13.02 22.79
CA GLY A 140 -4.23 -12.52 22.33
C GLY A 140 -4.44 -11.45 21.27
N LYS A 141 -3.83 -10.28 21.47
CA LYS A 141 -3.79 -9.20 20.48
C LYS A 141 -2.42 -9.19 19.83
N THR A 142 -2.38 -9.18 18.51
CA THR A 142 -1.14 -9.00 17.76
C THR A 142 -1.01 -7.53 17.36
N ARG A 143 0.21 -6.98 17.49
CA ARG A 143 0.56 -5.64 17.01
C ARG A 143 1.01 -5.74 15.56
N ILE A 144 0.42 -4.93 14.69
CA ILE A 144 0.85 -4.78 13.29
C ILE A 144 1.74 -3.54 13.20
N GLN A 145 2.93 -3.70 12.62
CA GLN A 145 3.95 -2.66 12.40
C GLN A 145 3.96 -2.20 10.95
#